data_AF-A0A964BAN7-F1
#
_entry.id   AF-A0A964BAN7-F1
#
_cell.length_a   1.000
_cell.length_b   1.000
_cell.length_c   1.000
_cell.angle_alpha   90.00
_cell.angle_beta   90.00
_cell.angle_gamma   90.00
#
_symmetry.space_group_name_H-M   'P 1'
#
loop_
_entity.id
_entity.type
_entity.pdbx_description
1 polymer ?
#
loop_
_entity_poly.entity_id
_entity_poly.type
_entity_poly.pdbx_seq_one_letter_code
_entity_poly.pdbx_strand_id
1 'polypeptide(L)'
;MAILPALIVAPFLNAVQLNLPGAEEYPGLTAAVKESLAKSATADFAAPANPSIGALARQLDVGHPLTRRLGGVWIGRRNAMWVDNCVRQILATKKVDEETRAKLLEYAADERREVGEDLRKGRPDILLIEDAQTREWALKKPEFAGLLDGYARKAQVGDIEVWARVGAR
;
A
#
# COMPACT_ATOMS: atom_id res chain seq x y z
N MET A 1 42.21 9.35 10.91
CA MET A 1 41.68 10.17 9.79
C MET A 1 40.94 9.27 8.80
N ALA A 2 39.64 9.02 8.99
CA ALA A 2 38.83 8.22 8.06
C ALA A 2 37.36 8.72 7.95
N ILE A 3 37.08 9.93 8.46
CA ILE A 3 35.71 10.47 8.58
C ILE A 3 35.31 11.26 7.33
N LEU A 4 36.28 11.85 6.62
CA LEU A 4 36.04 12.66 5.42
C LEU A 4 35.47 11.87 4.22
N PRO A 5 35.91 10.62 3.92
CA PRO A 5 35.35 9.85 2.81
C PRO A 5 33.87 9.47 3.04
N ALA A 6 33.49 9.19 4.29
CA ALA A 6 32.14 8.76 4.61
C ALA A 6 31.10 9.87 4.33
N LEU A 7 31.41 11.14 4.61
CA LEU A 7 30.49 12.25 4.35
C LEU A 7 30.35 12.60 2.85
N ILE A 8 31.38 12.34 2.05
CA ILE A 8 31.32 12.55 0.59
C ILE A 8 30.52 11.42 -0.09
N VAL A 9 30.62 10.20 0.44
CA VAL A 9 29.96 9.01 -0.12
C VAL A 9 28.54 8.82 0.44
N ALA A 10 28.25 9.33 1.64
CA ALA A 10 26.95 9.20 2.30
C ALA A 10 25.74 9.69 1.48
N PRO A 11 25.81 10.79 0.70
CA PRO A 11 24.72 11.15 -0.20
C PRO A 11 24.44 9.99 -1.14
N PHE A 12 25.46 9.48 -1.84
CA PHE A 12 25.37 8.42 -2.84
C PHE A 12 24.97 7.04 -2.31
N LEU A 13 25.04 6.81 -0.99
CA LEU A 13 24.61 5.58 -0.33
C LEU A 13 23.16 5.65 0.20
N ASN A 14 22.55 6.84 0.27
CA ASN A 14 21.23 7.07 0.84
C ASN A 14 20.22 7.53 -0.22
N ALA A 15 19.89 6.64 -1.15
CA ALA A 15 18.74 6.78 -2.06
C ALA A 15 18.70 8.10 -2.89
N VAL A 16 19.86 8.68 -3.28
CA VAL A 16 19.91 9.88 -4.17
C VAL A 16 19.03 9.74 -5.39
N GLN A 17 18.92 8.52 -5.91
CA GLN A 17 18.11 8.21 -7.08
C GLN A 17 16.62 8.56 -6.87
N LEU A 18 16.07 8.41 -5.66
CA LEU A 18 14.70 8.82 -5.33
C LEU A 18 14.53 10.34 -5.14
N ASN A 19 15.64 11.06 -4.95
CA ASN A 19 15.64 12.53 -4.89
C ASN A 19 15.64 13.16 -6.29
N LEU A 20 15.82 12.37 -7.35
CA LEU A 20 15.70 12.87 -8.71
C LEU A 20 14.24 13.20 -9.04
N PRO A 21 13.94 14.33 -9.68
CA PRO A 21 12.59 14.66 -10.10
C PRO A 21 11.97 13.54 -10.93
N GLY A 22 10.81 13.05 -10.50
CA GLY A 22 10.08 12.00 -11.20
C GLY A 22 10.56 10.56 -10.94
N ALA A 23 11.62 10.35 -10.13
CA ALA A 23 11.97 9.00 -9.70
C ALA A 23 10.85 8.40 -8.85
N GLU A 24 10.58 7.11 -9.03
CA GLU A 24 9.58 6.34 -8.29
C GLU A 24 10.26 5.17 -7.59
N GLU A 25 9.85 4.85 -6.36
CA GLU A 25 10.26 3.61 -5.67
C GLU A 25 9.94 2.38 -6.53
N TYR A 26 8.79 2.44 -7.19
CA TYR A 26 8.31 1.44 -8.13
C TYR A 26 8.22 2.08 -9.52
N PRO A 27 9.28 2.01 -10.35
CA PRO A 27 9.31 2.66 -11.65
C PRO A 27 8.12 2.25 -12.55
N GLY A 28 7.32 3.24 -12.95
CA GLY A 28 6.18 3.05 -13.84
C GLY A 28 4.84 2.85 -13.14
N LEU A 29 4.80 2.88 -11.81
CA LEU A 29 3.57 2.72 -11.03
C LEU A 29 2.56 3.83 -11.33
N THR A 30 3.00 5.08 -11.45
CA THR A 30 2.10 6.20 -11.80
C THR A 30 1.46 6.00 -13.17
N ALA A 31 2.23 5.55 -14.15
CA ALA A 31 1.73 5.30 -15.50
C ALA A 31 0.73 4.13 -15.52
N ALA A 32 1.07 3.02 -14.86
CA ALA A 32 0.22 1.84 -14.77
C ALA A 32 -1.13 2.15 -14.11
N VAL A 33 -1.13 3.01 -13.08
CA VAL A 33 -2.37 3.42 -12.39
C VAL A 33 -3.24 4.30 -13.28
N LYS A 34 -2.66 5.28 -13.99
CA LYS A 34 -3.40 6.10 -14.96
C LYS A 34 -4.02 5.25 -16.07
N GLU A 35 -3.26 4.29 -16.60
CA GLU A 35 -3.74 3.36 -17.62
C GLU A 35 -4.85 2.46 -17.08
N SER A 36 -4.69 1.96 -15.85
CA SER A 36 -5.71 1.13 -15.19
C SER A 36 -7.03 1.86 -14.99
N LEU A 37 -6.97 3.13 -14.57
CA LEU A 37 -8.15 4.01 -14.47
C LEU A 37 -8.81 4.22 -15.83
N ALA A 38 -8.03 4.54 -16.86
CA ALA A 38 -8.55 4.73 -18.22
C ALA A 38 -9.22 3.47 -18.78
N LYS A 39 -8.63 2.29 -18.53
CA LYS A 39 -9.20 0.98 -18.94
C LYS A 39 -10.38 0.52 -18.09
N SER A 40 -10.57 1.10 -16.91
CA SER A 40 -11.73 0.85 -16.05
C SER A 40 -12.90 1.79 -16.37
N ALA A 41 -12.68 2.85 -17.16
CA ALA A 41 -13.73 3.76 -17.54
C ALA A 41 -14.80 3.03 -18.37
N THR A 42 -16.06 3.24 -18.00
CA THR A 42 -17.24 2.75 -18.73
C THR A 42 -18.14 3.93 -19.08
N ALA A 43 -19.21 3.70 -19.84
CA ALA A 43 -20.19 4.75 -20.13
C ALA A 43 -20.73 5.45 -18.85
N ASP A 44 -20.80 4.71 -17.74
CA ASP A 44 -21.32 5.19 -16.45
C ASP A 44 -20.21 5.50 -15.42
N PHE A 45 -18.93 5.37 -15.80
CA PHE A 45 -17.79 5.64 -14.93
C PHE A 45 -16.66 6.33 -15.72
N ALA A 46 -16.50 7.63 -15.52
CA ALA A 46 -15.34 8.35 -16.01
C ALA A 46 -14.19 8.25 -15.00
N ALA A 47 -12.97 8.04 -15.50
CA ALA A 47 -11.77 8.07 -14.67
C ALA A 47 -11.67 9.44 -13.96
N PRO A 48 -11.62 9.49 -12.61
CA PRO A 48 -11.57 10.75 -11.89
C PRO A 48 -10.22 11.45 -12.10
N ALA A 49 -10.24 12.78 -12.21
CA ALA A 49 -9.02 13.59 -12.32
C ALA A 49 -8.11 13.45 -11.10
N ASN A 50 -8.70 13.32 -9.90
CA ASN A 50 -8.02 13.11 -8.63
C ASN A 50 -8.49 11.76 -8.04
N PRO A 51 -7.87 10.63 -8.43
CA PRO A 51 -8.33 9.32 -8.02
C PRO A 51 -8.15 9.10 -6.51
N SER A 52 -9.11 8.39 -5.91
CA SER A 52 -8.96 7.89 -4.55
C SER A 52 -8.11 6.61 -4.53
N ILE A 53 -7.10 6.56 -3.68
CA ILE A 53 -6.13 5.47 -3.58
C ILE A 53 -6.18 4.88 -2.18
N GLY A 54 -6.33 3.57 -2.07
CA GLY A 54 -6.12 2.81 -0.84
C GLY A 54 -5.06 1.74 -1.05
N ALA A 55 -4.49 1.20 0.02
CA ALA A 55 -3.53 0.11 -0.09
C ALA A 55 -3.67 -0.96 0.99
N LEU A 56 -3.41 -2.20 0.60
CA LEU A 56 -2.94 -3.27 1.47
C LEU A 56 -1.43 -3.39 1.32
N ALA A 57 -0.71 -2.59 2.11
CA ALA A 57 0.75 -2.59 2.15
C ALA A 57 1.24 -2.86 3.57
N ARG A 58 2.38 -3.54 3.67
CA ARG A 58 3.21 -3.77 4.85
C ARG A 58 4.37 -2.79 4.94
N GLN A 59 4.75 -2.13 3.85
CA GLN A 59 5.77 -1.07 3.79
C GLN A 59 5.15 0.32 3.57
N LEU A 60 5.92 1.36 3.90
CA LEU A 60 5.44 2.76 3.97
C LEU A 60 5.58 3.53 2.64
N ASP A 61 6.24 2.94 1.65
CA ASP A 61 6.73 3.53 0.40
C ASP A 61 5.74 3.43 -0.77
N VAL A 62 4.70 2.59 -0.67
CA VAL A 62 3.77 2.33 -1.77
C VAL A 62 2.71 3.44 -1.95
N GLY A 63 1.86 3.67 -0.94
CA GLY A 63 0.59 4.38 -1.10
C GLY A 63 0.70 5.90 -1.26
N HIS A 64 1.21 6.59 -0.23
CA HIS A 64 1.22 8.07 -0.22
C HIS A 64 2.08 8.71 -1.30
N PRO A 65 3.29 8.22 -1.64
CA PRO A 65 4.08 8.82 -2.71
C PRO A 65 3.33 8.83 -4.04
N LEU A 66 2.71 7.72 -4.42
CA LEU A 66 1.86 7.64 -5.62
C LEU A 66 0.66 8.59 -5.52
N THR A 67 -0.08 8.55 -4.40
CA THR A 67 -1.28 9.37 -4.21
C THR A 67 -0.97 10.86 -4.43
N ARG A 68 0.17 11.33 -3.90
CA ARG A 68 0.62 12.72 -4.06
C ARG A 68 1.01 13.04 -5.51
N ARG A 69 1.70 12.14 -6.22
CA ARG A 69 2.06 12.30 -7.64
C ARG A 69 0.83 12.40 -8.55
N LEU A 70 -0.27 11.74 -8.19
CA LEU A 70 -1.52 11.77 -8.93
C LEU A 70 -2.43 12.95 -8.54
N GLY A 71 -2.08 13.74 -7.53
CA GLY A 71 -3.02 14.71 -6.95
C GLY A 71 -4.27 14.04 -6.35
N GLY A 72 -4.16 12.75 -5.99
CA GLY A 72 -5.26 11.92 -5.54
C GLY A 72 -5.65 12.11 -4.08
N VAL A 73 -6.63 11.33 -3.65
CA VAL A 73 -7.13 11.31 -2.26
C VAL A 73 -6.77 9.98 -1.61
N TRP A 74 -6.14 10.02 -0.43
CA TRP A 74 -5.82 8.80 0.29
C TRP A 74 -7.04 8.26 1.05
N ILE A 75 -7.29 6.95 0.91
CA ILE A 75 -8.29 6.21 1.67
C ILE A 75 -7.57 5.36 2.72
N GLY A 76 -7.65 5.80 3.97
CA GLY A 76 -7.06 5.14 5.11
C GLY A 76 -6.64 6.15 6.18
N ARG A 77 -6.87 5.81 7.45
CA ARG A 77 -6.29 6.55 8.59
C ARG A 77 -4.78 6.39 8.65
N ARG A 78 -4.29 5.22 8.24
CA ARG A 78 -2.87 4.85 8.24
C ARG A 78 -2.36 4.75 6.82
N ASN A 79 -1.04 4.86 6.67
CA ASN A 79 -0.36 4.75 5.38
C ASN A 79 -0.11 3.30 4.94
N ALA A 80 -0.02 2.37 5.89
CA ALA A 80 0.23 0.94 5.68
C ALA A 80 -0.21 0.14 6.93
N MET A 81 -0.26 -1.19 6.81
CA MET A 81 -0.39 -2.15 7.92
C MET A 81 0.96 -2.37 8.62
N TRP A 82 1.60 -1.27 9.04
CA TRP A 82 2.94 -1.31 9.63
C TRP A 82 2.94 -2.00 10.99
N VAL A 83 1.90 -1.80 11.81
CA VAL A 83 1.81 -2.40 13.14
C VAL A 83 1.68 -3.92 13.04
N ASP A 84 0.76 -4.43 12.20
CA ASP A 84 0.61 -5.87 11.99
C ASP A 84 1.90 -6.48 11.40
N ASN A 85 2.53 -5.79 10.44
CA ASN A 85 3.82 -6.23 9.89
C ASN A 85 4.91 -6.33 10.98
N CYS A 86 5.05 -5.32 11.84
CA CYS A 86 5.99 -5.35 12.96
C CYS A 86 5.64 -6.43 13.98
N VAL A 87 4.36 -6.59 14.34
CA VAL A 87 3.90 -7.65 15.24
C VAL A 87 4.29 -9.02 14.70
N ARG A 88 4.04 -9.29 13.41
CA ARG A 88 4.44 -10.56 12.76
C ARG A 88 5.94 -10.81 12.87
N GLN A 89 6.77 -9.79 12.64
CA GLN A 89 8.23 -9.90 12.75
C GLN A 89 8.69 -10.15 14.19
N ILE A 90 8.12 -9.44 15.17
CA ILE A 90 8.43 -9.61 16.59
C ILE A 90 8.06 -11.03 17.03
N LEU A 91 6.85 -11.49 16.70
CA LEU A 91 6.38 -12.82 17.09
C LEU A 91 7.17 -13.95 16.43
N ALA A 92 7.69 -13.74 15.21
CA ALA A 92 8.57 -14.71 14.54
C ALA A 92 9.87 -14.98 15.31
N THR A 93 10.32 -14.05 16.16
CA THR A 93 11.52 -14.25 16.98
C THR A 93 11.34 -15.28 18.10
N LYS A 94 10.09 -15.53 18.52
CA LYS A 94 9.74 -16.38 19.69
C LYS A 94 10.40 -15.91 21.01
N LYS A 95 10.72 -14.62 21.14
CA LYS A 95 11.40 -14.03 22.31
C LYS A 95 10.47 -13.21 23.22
N VAL A 96 9.15 -13.36 23.08
CA VAL A 96 8.16 -12.63 23.89
C VAL A 96 7.38 -13.61 24.75
N ASP A 97 7.01 -13.18 25.96
CA ASP A 97 6.07 -13.93 26.80
C ASP A 97 4.64 -13.87 26.25
N GLU A 98 3.76 -14.72 26.79
CA GLU A 98 2.38 -14.83 26.33
C GLU A 98 1.54 -13.57 26.60
N GLU A 99 1.83 -12.82 27.67
CA GLU A 99 1.12 -11.56 27.97
C GLU A 99 1.44 -10.50 26.90
N THR A 100 2.72 -10.34 26.58
CA THR A 100 3.20 -9.45 25.52
C THR A 100 2.68 -9.90 24.17
N ARG A 101 2.69 -11.21 23.90
CA ARG A 101 2.12 -11.78 22.67
C ARG A 101 0.65 -11.43 22.51
N ALA A 102 -0.16 -11.55 23.56
CA ALA A 102 -1.57 -11.21 23.53
C ALA A 102 -1.78 -9.73 23.19
N LYS A 103 -1.09 -8.82 23.89
CA LYS A 103 -1.15 -7.37 23.62
C LYS A 103 -0.75 -6.99 22.20
N LEU A 104 0.32 -7.60 21.67
CA LEU A 104 0.76 -7.37 20.29
C LEU A 104 -0.29 -7.83 19.26
N LEU A 105 -0.95 -8.97 19.52
CA LEU A 105 -2.01 -9.47 18.64
C LEU A 105 -3.26 -8.58 18.67
N GLU A 106 -3.57 -7.96 19.80
CA GLU A 106 -4.62 -6.94 19.89
C GLU A 106 -4.30 -5.73 19.01
N TYR A 107 -3.09 -5.16 19.09
CA TYR A 107 -2.69 -4.05 18.22
C TYR A 107 -2.76 -4.39 16.72
N ALA A 108 -2.34 -5.59 16.35
CA ALA A 108 -2.43 -6.05 14.96
C ALA A 108 -3.91 -6.21 14.53
N ALA A 109 -4.77 -6.72 15.40
CA ALA A 109 -6.20 -6.84 15.13
C ALA A 109 -6.88 -5.48 15.00
N ASP A 110 -6.50 -4.51 15.84
CA ASP A 110 -7.03 -3.16 15.79
C ASP A 110 -6.70 -2.51 14.45
N GLU A 111 -5.43 -2.55 14.03
CA GLU A 111 -5.02 -2.01 12.73
C GLU A 111 -5.77 -2.67 11.56
N ARG A 112 -5.92 -4.00 11.55
CA ARG A 112 -6.68 -4.69 10.49
C ARG A 112 -8.13 -4.25 10.44
N ARG A 113 -8.79 -4.08 11.59
CA ARG A 113 -10.18 -3.59 11.64
C ARG A 113 -10.28 -2.18 11.09
N GLU A 114 -9.35 -1.29 11.44
CA GLU A 114 -9.31 0.07 10.93
C GLU A 114 -9.13 0.10 9.41
N VAL A 115 -8.12 -0.61 8.89
CA VAL A 115 -7.84 -0.67 7.45
C VAL A 115 -9.02 -1.29 6.69
N GLY A 116 -9.57 -2.39 7.19
CA GLY A 116 -10.74 -3.01 6.57
C GLY A 116 -11.96 -2.08 6.55
N GLU A 117 -12.19 -1.33 7.62
CA GLU A 117 -13.23 -0.30 7.68
C GLU A 117 -13.02 0.82 6.66
N ASP A 118 -11.81 1.37 6.61
CA ASP A 118 -11.50 2.51 5.76
C ASP A 118 -11.61 2.15 4.28
N LEU A 119 -11.09 0.98 3.88
CA LEU A 119 -11.17 0.50 2.50
C LEU A 119 -12.62 0.20 2.07
N ARG A 120 -13.42 -0.37 2.98
CA ARG A 120 -14.83 -0.70 2.70
C ARG A 120 -15.72 0.53 2.62
N LYS A 121 -15.56 1.48 3.54
CA LYS A 121 -16.36 2.73 3.56
C LYS A 121 -15.89 3.70 2.49
N GLY A 122 -14.58 3.89 2.41
CA GLY A 122 -13.98 4.84 1.48
C GLY A 122 -14.12 4.40 0.04
N ARG A 123 -14.13 3.08 -0.22
CA ARG A 123 -14.16 2.48 -1.56
C ARG A 123 -13.18 3.25 -2.47
N PRO A 124 -11.87 2.97 -2.47
CA PRO A 124 -10.91 3.67 -3.31
C PRO A 124 -11.04 3.30 -4.80
N ASP A 125 -10.88 4.25 -5.72
CA ASP A 125 -10.90 3.97 -7.17
C ASP A 125 -9.78 2.98 -7.56
N ILE A 126 -8.65 3.05 -6.84
CA ILE A 126 -7.51 2.14 -6.96
C ILE A 126 -7.17 1.54 -5.60
N LEU A 127 -7.10 0.21 -5.54
CA LEU A 127 -6.53 -0.54 -4.44
C LEU A 127 -5.15 -1.06 -4.86
N LEU A 128 -4.10 -0.62 -4.17
CA LEU A 128 -2.77 -1.18 -4.32
C LEU A 128 -2.62 -2.36 -3.35
N ILE A 129 -2.00 -3.44 -3.80
CA ILE A 129 -1.62 -4.55 -2.92
C ILE A 129 -0.13 -4.78 -3.09
N GLU A 130 0.62 -4.76 -1.99
CA GLU A 130 2.09 -4.75 -2.02
C GLU A 130 2.67 -5.93 -2.80
N ASP A 131 2.12 -7.12 -2.57
CA ASP A 131 2.55 -8.36 -3.19
C ASP A 131 1.44 -9.43 -3.12
N ALA A 132 1.61 -10.52 -3.88
CA ALA A 132 0.66 -11.63 -3.91
C ALA A 132 0.50 -12.32 -2.53
N GLN A 133 1.58 -12.40 -1.74
CA GLN A 133 1.55 -13.02 -0.42
C GLN A 133 0.67 -12.22 0.55
N THR A 134 0.73 -10.90 0.46
CA THR A 134 -0.06 -9.94 1.23
C THR A 134 -1.52 -10.05 0.83
N ARG A 135 -1.82 -10.14 -0.48
CA ARG A 135 -3.18 -10.43 -0.96
C ARG A 135 -3.72 -11.73 -0.37
N GLU A 136 -3.00 -12.84 -0.54
CA GLU A 136 -3.43 -14.16 -0.11
C GLU A 136 -3.59 -14.26 1.41
N TRP A 137 -2.73 -13.60 2.17
CA TRP A 137 -2.85 -13.50 3.62
C TRP A 137 -4.07 -12.66 4.01
N ALA A 138 -4.28 -11.50 3.37
CA ALA A 138 -5.37 -10.59 3.68
C ALA A 138 -6.73 -11.24 3.39
N LEU A 139 -6.88 -11.95 2.27
CA LEU A 139 -8.13 -12.64 1.91
C LEU A 139 -8.53 -13.76 2.89
N LYS A 140 -7.62 -14.21 3.76
CA LYS A 140 -7.92 -15.16 4.84
C LYS A 140 -8.36 -14.46 6.14
N LYS A 141 -8.41 -13.14 6.17
CA LYS A 141 -8.79 -12.34 7.34
C LYS A 141 -10.24 -11.87 7.22
N PRO A 142 -11.07 -12.02 8.27
CA PRO A 142 -12.46 -11.57 8.22
C PRO A 142 -12.59 -10.06 7.99
N GLU A 143 -11.62 -9.26 8.43
CA GLU A 143 -11.61 -7.80 8.27
C GLU A 143 -11.58 -7.37 6.78
N PHE A 144 -11.08 -8.24 5.90
CA PHE A 144 -10.92 -8.00 4.46
C PHE A 144 -11.84 -8.90 3.61
N ALA A 145 -12.86 -9.52 4.21
CA ALA A 145 -13.85 -10.29 3.46
C ALA A 145 -14.52 -9.43 2.38
N GLY A 146 -14.57 -9.93 1.14
CA GLY A 146 -15.15 -9.21 0.00
C GLY A 146 -14.37 -7.96 -0.43
N LEU A 147 -13.14 -7.74 0.05
CA LEU A 147 -12.38 -6.53 -0.25
C LEU A 147 -12.18 -6.29 -1.75
N LEU A 148 -12.03 -7.37 -2.53
CA LEU A 148 -11.81 -7.30 -3.98
C LEU A 148 -13.11 -7.35 -4.79
N ASP A 149 -14.27 -7.38 -4.13
CA ASP A 149 -15.55 -7.38 -4.81
C ASP A 149 -15.75 -6.03 -5.52
N GLY A 150 -16.02 -6.08 -6.82
CA GLY A 150 -16.07 -4.88 -7.65
C GLY A 150 -14.71 -4.28 -7.97
N TYR A 151 -13.61 -5.03 -7.81
CA TYR A 151 -12.29 -4.68 -8.32
C TYR A 151 -11.80 -5.72 -9.31
N ALA A 152 -11.04 -5.26 -10.31
CA ALA A 152 -10.29 -6.12 -11.20
C ALA A 152 -8.81 -5.74 -11.15
N ARG A 153 -7.95 -6.75 -11.12
CA ARG A 153 -6.52 -6.55 -11.29
C ARG A 153 -6.25 -6.08 -12.72
N LYS A 154 -5.66 -4.88 -12.86
CA LYS A 154 -5.41 -4.26 -14.17
C LYS A 154 -3.93 -4.22 -14.54
N ALA A 155 -3.04 -4.19 -13.55
CA ALA A 155 -1.61 -4.17 -13.77
C ALA A 155 -0.82 -4.81 -12.61
N GLN A 156 0.47 -5.03 -12.87
CA GLN A 156 1.49 -5.37 -11.88
C GLN A 156 2.74 -4.55 -12.20
N VAL A 157 3.32 -3.90 -11.19
CA VAL A 157 4.58 -3.14 -11.31
C VAL A 157 5.53 -3.60 -10.22
N GLY A 158 6.58 -4.34 -10.61
CA GLY A 158 7.34 -5.12 -9.65
C GLY A 158 6.43 -6.11 -8.92
N ASP A 159 6.41 -6.06 -7.60
CA ASP A 159 5.51 -6.87 -6.77
C ASP A 159 4.12 -6.24 -6.58
N ILE A 160 3.99 -4.93 -6.83
CA ILE A 160 2.76 -4.17 -6.56
C ILE A 160 1.66 -4.57 -7.55
N GLU A 161 0.56 -5.10 -7.03
CA GLU A 161 -0.65 -5.32 -7.79
C GLU A 161 -1.51 -4.06 -7.82
N VAL A 162 -1.96 -3.65 -9.01
CA VAL A 162 -2.87 -2.51 -9.20
C VAL A 162 -4.27 -3.05 -9.49
N TRP A 163 -5.17 -2.87 -8.53
CA TRP A 163 -6.57 -3.25 -8.65
C TRP A 163 -7.42 -2.01 -8.85
N ALA A 164 -8.13 -1.94 -9.96
CA ALA A 164 -9.03 -0.84 -10.25
C ALA A 164 -10.47 -1.26 -10.02
N ARG A 165 -11.29 -0.35 -9.51
CA ARG A 165 -12.73 -0.58 -9.43
C ARG A 165 -13.29 -0.92 -10.82
N VAL A 166 -14.24 -1.84 -10.84
CA VAL A 166 -15.06 -2.20 -11.99
C VAL A 166 -16.54 -2.08 -11.59
N GLY A 167 -17.29 -1.25 -12.31
CA GLY A 167 -18.71 -0.98 -12.03
C GLY A 167 -19.01 0.45 -11.56
N ALA A 168 -20.25 0.89 -11.75
CA ALA A 168 -20.72 2.21 -11.35
C ALA A 168 -20.68 2.41 -9.82
N ARG A 169 -20.58 3.68 -9.40
CA ARG A 169 -20.43 4.07 -7.98
C ARG A 169 -21.63 3.70 -7.13
#